data_AF-A0A8J2H907-F1
#
_entry.id   AF-A0A8J2H907-F1
#
_cell.length_a   1.000
_cell.length_b   1.000
_cell.length_c   1.000
_cell.angle_alpha   90.00
_cell.angle_beta   90.00
_cell.angle_gamma   90.00
#
_symmetry.space_group_name_H-M   'P 1'
#
loop_
_entity.id
_entity.type
_entity.pdbx_description
1 polymer ?
#
loop_
_entity_poly.entity_id
_entity_poly.type
_entity_poly.pdbx_seq_one_letter_code
_entity_poly.pdbx_strand_id
1 'polypeptide(L)' 'MPANDTKWVKFGDINNIVFLGKDIIALSSGYHILFVNLNTKYEKIEKFDNKDRGDGISSFSGHPTQKKE' A
#
# COMPACT_ATOMS: atom_id res chain seq x y z
N MET A 1 16.99 10.81 22.67
CA MET A 1 15.93 9.93 22.16
C MET A 1 15.69 10.33 20.72
N PRO A 2 15.68 9.42 19.73
CA PRO A 2 15.39 9.83 18.37
C PRO A 2 13.96 10.38 18.35
N ALA A 3 13.82 11.62 17.86
CA ALA A 3 12.52 12.21 17.64
C ALA A 3 11.74 11.27 16.73
N ASN A 4 10.58 10.80 17.19
CA ASN A 4 9.72 9.95 16.40
C ASN A 4 9.07 10.87 15.35
N ASP A 5 9.81 11.16 14.29
CA ASP A 5 9.40 12.08 13.23
C ASP A 5 8.13 11.54 12.60
N THR A 6 7.00 12.11 13.03
CA THR A 6 5.69 11.77 12.48
C THR A 6 5.66 12.31 11.05
N LYS A 7 5.62 11.40 10.08
CA LYS A 7 5.55 11.73 8.66
C LYS A 7 4.13 11.55 8.17
N TRP A 8 3.61 12.58 7.51
CA TRP A 8 2.28 12.58 6.90
C TRP A 8 2.40 12.40 5.39
N VAL A 9 1.44 11.69 4.82
CA VAL A 9 1.29 11.57 3.37
C VAL A 9 -0.13 11.97 2.99
N LYS A 10 -0.25 12.78 1.95
CA LYS A 10 -1.55 13.15 1.38
C LYS A 10 -1.77 12.30 0.14
N PHE A 11 -2.64 11.30 0.26
CA PHE A 11 -3.23 10.63 -0.90
C PHE A 11 -4.27 11.61 -1.46
N GLY A 12 -4.08 12.07 -2.70
CA GLY A 12 -5.03 12.96 -3.36
C GLY A 12 -6.30 12.20 -3.75
N ASP A 13 -6.72 12.31 -5.01
CA ASP A 13 -7.85 11.55 -5.50
C ASP A 13 -7.48 10.06 -5.61
N ILE A 14 -8.17 9.22 -4.83
CA ILE A 14 -7.97 7.77 -4.85
C ILE A 14 -8.90 7.19 -5.92
N ASN A 15 -8.35 6.95 -7.10
CA ASN A 15 -9.12 6.45 -8.23
C ASN A 15 -9.24 4.92 -8.28
N ASN A 16 -8.33 4.20 -7.61
CA ASN A 16 -8.30 2.74 -7.64
C ASN A 16 -8.03 2.18 -6.23
N ILE A 17 -8.91 1.26 -5.81
CA ILE A 17 -8.76 0.45 -4.61
C ILE A 17 -8.84 -1.01 -5.05
N VAL A 18 -7.87 -1.83 -4.66
CA VAL A 18 -7.78 -3.23 -5.10
C VAL A 18 -7.63 -4.14 -3.89
N PHE A 19 -8.33 -5.28 -3.90
CA PHE A 19 -8.09 -6.35 -2.94
C PHE A 19 -6.80 -7.11 -3.32
N LEU A 20 -5.84 -7.15 -2.41
CA LEU A 20 -4.61 -7.93 -2.55
C LEU A 20 -4.72 -9.32 -1.94
N GLY A 21 -5.65 -9.49 -1.02
CA GLY A 21 -6.01 -10.74 -0.38
C GLY A 21 -7.39 -10.62 0.25
N LYS A 22 -7.83 -11.65 0.98
CA LYS A 22 -9.17 -11.70 1.59
C LYS A 22 -9.50 -10.46 2.42
N ASP A 23 -8.56 -10.06 3.28
CA ASP A 23 -8.76 -8.99 4.26
C ASP A 23 -7.78 -7.82 4.04
N ILE A 24 -7.10 -7.76 2.89
CA ILE A 24 -6.10 -6.73 2.60
C ILE A 24 -6.51 -5.97 1.34
N ILE A 25 -6.66 -4.66 1.47
CA ILE A 25 -6.81 -3.74 0.35
C ILE A 25 -5.54 -2.91 0.18
N ALA A 26 -5.35 -2.42 -1.04
CA ALA A 26 -4.34 -1.42 -1.35
C ALA A 26 -4.93 -0.28 -2.16
N LEU A 27 -4.35 0.90 -1.95
CA LEU A 27 -4.62 2.11 -2.71
C LEU A 27 -3.31 2.84 -2.97
N SER A 28 -3.16 3.43 -4.15
CA SER A 28 -1.94 4.13 -4.53
C SER A 28 -2.21 5.58 -4.92
N SER A 29 -1.19 6.43 -4.75
CA SER A 29 -1.16 7.80 -5.23
C SER A 29 0.29 8.17 -5.57
N GLY A 30 0.60 8.24 -6.86
CA GLY A 30 1.95 8.54 -7.36
C GLY A 30 2.97 7.52 -6.88
N TYR A 31 3.81 7.93 -5.93
CA TYR A 31 4.92 7.13 -5.37
C TYR A 31 4.57 6.36 -4.11
N HIS A 32 3.36 6.54 -3.57
CA HIS A 32 2.95 5.92 -2.31
C HIS A 32 1.88 4.87 -2.54
N ILE A 33 1.98 3.76 -1.80
CA ILE A 33 0.91 2.78 -1.65
C ILE A 33 0.56 2.67 -0.16
N LEU A 34 -0.72 2.63 0.15
CA LEU A 34 -1.23 2.32 1.47
C LEU A 34 -1.83 0.91 1.43
N PHE A 35 -1.33 0.05 2.30
CA PHE A 35 -1.91 -1.25 2.59
C PHE A 35 -2.77 -1.14 3.84
N VAL A 36 -4.00 -1.66 3.78
CA VAL A 36 -4.91 -1.70 4.93
C VAL A 36 -5.37 -3.13 5.12
N ASN A 37 -5.15 -3.66 6.32
CA ASN A 37 -5.78 -4.91 6.76
C ASN A 37 -7.13 -4.57 7.40
N LEU A 38 -8.22 -4.99 6.77
CA LEU A 38 -9.59 -4.68 7.20
C LEU A 38 -9.97 -5.40 8.51
N ASN A 39 -9.32 -6.51 8.84
CA ASN A 39 -9.57 -7.27 10.06
C ASN A 39 -8.83 -6.67 11.26
N THR A 40 -7.53 -6.39 11.12
CA THR A 40 -6.70 -5.90 12.23
C THR A 40 -6.66 -4.37 12.34
N LYS A 41 -7.15 -3.66 11.32
CA LYS A 41 -6.99 -2.21 11.14
C LYS A 41 -5.52 -1.76 11.07
N TYR A 42 -4.61 -2.69 10.77
CA TYR A 42 -3.21 -2.36 10.56
C TYR A 42 -3.06 -1.65 9.22
N GLU A 43 -2.34 -0.53 9.24
CA GLU A 43 -2.05 0.31 8.09
C GLU A 43 -0.55 0.37 7.85
N LYS A 44 -0.13 0.29 6.59
CA LYS A 44 1.27 0.42 6.20
C LYS A 44 1.41 1.23 4.93
N ILE A 45 2.20 2.29 4.99
CA ILE A 45 2.55 3.12 3.83
C ILE A 45 3.93 2.71 3.34
N GLU A 46 4.04 2.47 2.03
CA GLU A 46 5.30 2.18 1.35
C GLU A 46 5.52 3.22 0.25
N LYS A 47 6.80 3.59 0.06
CA LYS A 47 7.23 4.57 -0.96
C LYS A 47 8.13 3.90 -1.99
N PHE A 48 7.86 4.20 -3.26
CA PHE A 48 8.56 3.68 -4.43
C PHE A 48 9.20 4.85 -5.19
N ASP A 49 10.30 5.38 -4.68
CA ASP A 49 10.98 6.59 -5.19
C ASP A 49 12.49 6.37 -5.42
N ASN A 50 12.89 5.13 -5.73
CA ASN A 50 14.30 4.80 -5.89
C ASN A 50 14.50 3.75 -6.99
N LYS A 51 15.75 3.62 -7.44
CA LYS A 51 16.13 2.72 -8.55
C LYS A 51 15.82 1.24 -8.29
N ASP A 52 15.82 0.81 -7.02
CA ASP A 52 15.63 -0.60 -6.67
C ASP A 52 14.14 -0.98 -6.62
N ARG A 53 13.27 -0.02 -6.31
CA ARG A 53 11.81 -0.22 -6.16
C ARG A 53 11.03 0.31 -7.35
N GLY A 54 11.62 1.20 -8.14
CA GLY A 54 10.99 1.90 -9.25
C GLY A 54 10.51 3.30 -8.87
N ASP A 55 10.25 4.11 -9.90
CA ASP A 55 9.82 5.50 -9.79
C ASP A 55 8.30 5.61 -9.96
N GLY A 56 7.57 5.13 -8.95
CA GLY A 56 6.12 5.28 -8.86
C GLY A 56 5.34 4.01 -9.12
N ILE A 57 4.03 4.12 -8.95
CA ILE A 57 3.10 2.99 -9.02
C ILE A 57 2.04 3.29 -10.08
N SER A 58 2.10 2.57 -11.19
CA SER A 58 1.11 2.65 -12.26
C SER A 58 0.02 1.58 -12.13
N SER A 59 0.32 0.43 -11.53
CA SER A 59 -0.60 -0.69 -11.36
C SER A 59 -0.21 -1.56 -10.17
N PHE A 60 -1.19 -2.24 -9.58
CA PHE A 60 -1.00 -3.21 -8.51
C PHE A 60 -2.14 -4.23 -8.55
N SER A 61 -1.83 -5.49 -8.24
CA SER A 61 -2.80 -6.59 -8.29
C SER A 61 -2.52 -7.59 -7.17
N GLY A 62 -3.59 -8.16 -6.60
CA GLY A 62 -3.47 -9.28 -5.67
C GLY A 62 -3.04 -10.55 -6.38
N HIS A 63 -2.12 -11.30 -5.77
CA HIS A 63 -1.79 -12.65 -6.27
C HIS A 63 -2.75 -13.66 -5.62
N PRO A 64 -3.51 -14.44 -6.41
CA PRO A 64 -4.40 -15.46 -5.86
C PRO A 64 -3.57 -16.56 -5.21
N THR A 65 -3.58 -16.63 -3.88
CA THR A 65 -3.01 -17.76 -3.16
C THR A 65 -4.06 -18.88 -3.14
N GLN A 66 -3.79 -19.97 -3.84
CA GLN A 66 -4.64 -21.16 -3.77
C GLN A 66 -4.73 -21.60 -2.30
N LYS A 67 -5.96 -21.72 -1.77
CA LYS A 67 -6.18 -22.48 -0.54
C LYS A 67 -5.77 -23.92 -0.85
N LYS A 68 -4.73 -24.43 -0.20
CA LYS A 68 -4.62 -25.89 -0.01
C LYS A 68 -5.73 -26.25 0.98
N GLU A 69 -6.81 -26.83 0.46
CA GLU A 69 -7.75 -27.64 1.25
C GLU A 69 -7.06 -28.91 1.76
#